data_AF-Q9SXU5-F1
#
_entry.id   AF-Q9SXU5-F1
#
_cell.length_a   1.000
_cell.length_b   1.000
_cell.length_c   1.000
_cell.angle_alpha   90.00
_cell.angle_beta   90.00
_cell.angle_gamma   90.00
#
_symmetry.space_group_name_H-M   'P 1'
#
loop_
_entity.id
_entity.type
_entity.pdbx_description
1 polymer ?
#
loop_
_entity_poly.entity_id
_entity_poly.type
_entity_poly.pdbx_seq_one_letter_code
_entity_poly.pdbx_strand_id
1 'polypeptide(L)'
;PNKANSYSVHGAALGAKEVDATRQNLGWPYEPFHVPEDVKKHWSRHTPEGAALEAEWNAKFAEYEKKYAEEAAELKAIITRELPAGWEKALPTYTPETPADATRNLSQQNLNALAKVLPGLLGGSADLASSNMTLLKSFGDFQKGTPEERNVRFGV
;
A
#
# COMPACT_ATOMS: atom_id res chain seq x y z
N PRO A 1 26.03 -25.43 17.17
CA PRO A 1 26.79 -24.19 16.89
C PRO A 1 27.04 -23.45 18.21
N ASN A 2 28.25 -22.93 18.43
CA ASN A 2 28.72 -22.42 19.72
C ASN A 2 28.14 -21.05 20.09
N LYS A 3 27.63 -20.29 19.12
CA LYS A 3 27.05 -18.95 19.37
C LYS A 3 25.52 -18.95 19.47
N ALA A 4 24.86 -20.09 19.32
CA ALA A 4 23.40 -20.18 19.35
C ALA A 4 22.82 -19.58 20.65
N ASN A 5 21.66 -18.91 20.56
CA ASN A 5 20.97 -18.27 21.69
C ASN A 5 21.82 -17.23 22.46
N SER A 6 22.72 -16.54 21.76
CA SER A 6 23.51 -15.44 22.34
C SER A 6 23.30 -14.13 21.58
N TYR A 7 23.44 -13.00 22.26
CA TYR A 7 23.37 -11.68 21.63
C TYR A 7 24.41 -11.50 20.50
N SER A 8 25.52 -12.25 20.55
CA SER A 8 26.63 -12.15 19.60
C SER A 8 26.29 -12.57 18.17
N VAL A 9 25.15 -13.26 17.95
CA VAL A 9 24.69 -13.68 16.61
C VAL A 9 23.69 -12.72 15.97
N HIS A 10 23.24 -11.68 16.68
CA HIS A 10 22.15 -10.83 16.22
C HIS A 10 22.51 -9.97 15.00
N GLY A 11 23.66 -9.30 15.04
CA GLY A 11 24.02 -8.26 14.05
C GLY A 11 25.45 -8.36 13.52
N ALA A 12 26.17 -9.45 13.80
CA ALA A 12 27.53 -9.65 13.34
C ALA A 12 27.65 -10.95 12.53
N ALA A 13 28.54 -10.96 11.55
CA ALA A 13 28.86 -12.17 10.81
C ALA A 13 29.32 -13.27 11.78
N LEU A 14 28.82 -14.50 11.59
CA LEU A 14 29.14 -15.62 12.47
C LEU A 14 30.65 -15.95 12.47
N GLY A 15 31.31 -15.71 11.33
CA GLY A 15 32.69 -16.11 11.06
C GLY A 15 32.78 -17.56 10.55
N ALA A 16 33.80 -17.86 9.75
CA ALA A 16 33.90 -19.12 9.01
C ALA A 16 33.72 -20.38 9.89
N LYS A 17 34.41 -20.43 11.04
CA LYS A 17 34.32 -21.57 11.98
C LYS A 17 32.89 -21.84 12.46
N GLU A 18 32.14 -20.78 12.73
CA GLU A 18 30.78 -20.90 13.25
C GLU A 18 29.77 -21.20 12.13
N VAL A 19 30.02 -20.71 10.91
CA VAL A 19 29.27 -21.12 9.70
C VAL A 19 29.44 -22.61 9.44
N ASP A 20 30.68 -23.13 9.51
CA ASP A 20 30.96 -24.56 9.29
C ASP A 20 30.30 -25.43 10.36
N ALA A 21 30.41 -25.05 11.64
CA ALA A 21 29.75 -25.75 12.74
C ALA A 21 28.21 -25.73 12.60
N THR A 22 27.65 -24.66 12.04
CA THR A 22 26.21 -24.56 11.76
C THR A 22 25.80 -25.48 10.61
N ARG A 23 26.55 -25.50 9.50
CA ARG A 23 26.28 -26.39 8.35
C ARG A 23 26.33 -27.86 8.76
N GLN A 24 27.35 -28.25 9.54
CA GLN A 24 27.45 -29.60 10.07
C GLN A 24 26.24 -29.97 10.95
N ASN A 25 25.83 -29.07 11.85
CA ASN A 25 24.67 -29.28 12.71
C ASN A 25 23.34 -29.42 11.93
N LEU A 26 23.23 -28.75 10.77
CA LEU A 26 22.06 -28.85 9.89
C LEU A 26 22.13 -30.03 8.92
N GLY A 27 23.23 -30.78 8.90
CA GLY A 27 23.47 -31.79 7.87
C GLY A 27 23.50 -31.20 6.46
N TRP A 28 24.00 -29.96 6.30
CA TRP A 28 24.01 -29.22 5.04
C TRP A 28 25.35 -29.44 4.31
N PRO A 29 25.40 -30.30 3.26
CA PRO A 29 26.65 -30.66 2.60
C PRO A 29 27.07 -29.68 1.50
N TYR A 30 26.29 -28.64 1.25
CA TYR A 30 26.48 -27.78 0.09
C TYR A 30 27.35 -26.56 0.40
N GLU A 31 28.05 -26.09 -0.63
CA GLU A 31 28.91 -24.92 -0.61
C GLU A 31 28.14 -23.61 -0.33
N PRO A 32 28.84 -22.51 0.05
CA PRO A 32 28.23 -21.19 0.16
C PRO A 32 27.42 -20.80 -1.08
N PHE A 33 26.24 -20.22 -0.85
CA PHE A 33 25.33 -19.76 -1.90
C PHE A 33 24.80 -20.86 -2.84
N HIS A 34 24.96 -22.14 -2.48
CA HIS A 34 24.37 -23.23 -3.23
C HIS A 34 22.86 -23.36 -2.94
N VAL A 35 22.06 -23.49 -3.99
CA VAL A 35 20.62 -23.79 -3.90
C VAL A 35 20.40 -25.19 -4.48
N PRO A 36 20.06 -26.19 -3.65
CA PRO A 36 19.78 -27.54 -4.12
C PRO A 36 18.62 -27.58 -5.12
N GLU A 37 18.70 -28.45 -6.12
CA GLU A 37 17.71 -28.50 -7.20
C GLU A 37 16.32 -28.95 -6.70
N ASP A 38 16.26 -29.82 -5.69
CA ASP A 38 15.00 -30.23 -5.06
C ASP A 38 14.33 -29.06 -4.32
N VAL A 39 15.11 -28.23 -3.63
CA VAL A 39 14.63 -26.98 -3.01
C VAL A 39 14.14 -26.01 -4.08
N LYS A 40 14.91 -25.80 -5.15
CA LYS A 40 14.51 -24.95 -6.27
C LYS A 40 13.21 -25.43 -6.89
N LYS A 41 13.10 -26.72 -7.20
CA LYS A 41 11.90 -27.34 -7.76
C LYS A 41 10.70 -27.21 -6.81
N HIS A 42 10.91 -27.46 -5.52
CA HIS A 42 9.87 -27.33 -4.51
C HIS A 42 9.30 -25.92 -4.46
N TRP A 43 10.16 -24.89 -4.53
CA TRP A 43 9.73 -23.50 -4.53
C TRP A 43 9.13 -23.09 -5.89
N SER A 44 9.76 -23.42 -7.01
CA SER A 44 9.28 -23.04 -8.35
C SER A 44 7.89 -23.59 -8.72
N ARG A 45 7.34 -24.56 -7.97
CA ARG A 45 5.97 -25.05 -8.19
C ARG A 45 4.91 -23.95 -8.11
N HIS A 46 5.12 -22.92 -7.29
CA HIS A 46 4.15 -21.84 -7.12
C HIS A 46 4.14 -20.88 -8.33
N THR A 47 5.16 -20.89 -9.18
CA THR A 47 5.26 -19.98 -10.33
C THR A 47 4.13 -20.21 -11.33
N PRO A 48 3.90 -21.43 -11.85
CA PRO A 48 2.76 -21.68 -12.73
C PRO A 48 1.42 -21.49 -12.03
N GLU A 49 1.31 -21.80 -10.73
CA GLU A 49 0.08 -21.59 -9.94
C GLU A 49 -0.25 -20.09 -9.84
N GLY A 50 0.73 -19.25 -9.51
CA GLY A 50 0.57 -17.80 -9.44
C GLY A 50 0.20 -17.20 -10.81
N ALA A 51 0.87 -17.65 -11.88
CA ALA A 51 0.55 -17.22 -13.23
C ALA A 51 -0.88 -17.61 -13.65
N ALA A 52 -1.35 -18.80 -13.24
CA ALA A 52 -2.72 -19.23 -13.50
C ALA A 52 -3.74 -18.38 -12.72
N LEU A 53 -3.49 -18.07 -11.45
CA LEU A 53 -4.34 -17.20 -10.64
C LEU A 53 -4.41 -15.77 -11.20
N GLU A 54 -3.29 -15.23 -11.67
CA GLU A 54 -3.24 -13.92 -12.33
C GLU A 54 -4.00 -13.95 -13.66
N ALA A 55 -3.85 -15.00 -14.47
CA ALA A 55 -4.60 -15.17 -15.71
C ALA A 55 -6.11 -15.26 -15.45
N GLU A 56 -6.54 -15.99 -14.41
CA GLU A 56 -7.94 -16.06 -14.00
C GLU A 56 -8.46 -14.69 -13.55
N TRP A 57 -7.68 -13.95 -12.76
CA TRP A 57 -8.04 -12.60 -12.33
C TRP A 57 -8.17 -11.64 -13.52
N ASN A 58 -7.22 -11.67 -14.46
CA ASN A 58 -7.26 -10.85 -15.67
C ASN A 58 -8.48 -11.16 -16.55
N ALA A 59 -8.87 -12.42 -16.66
CA ALA A 59 -10.09 -12.82 -17.38
C ALA A 59 -11.36 -12.28 -16.69
N LYS A 60 -11.46 -12.41 -15.35
CA LYS A 60 -12.56 -11.84 -14.57
C LYS A 60 -12.61 -10.32 -14.67
N PHE A 61 -11.45 -9.67 -14.67
CA PHE A 61 -11.36 -8.23 -14.81
C PHE A 61 -11.82 -7.77 -16.19
N ALA A 62 -11.47 -8.49 -17.27
CA ALA A 62 -11.98 -8.19 -18.60
C ALA A 62 -13.51 -8.35 -18.72
N GLU A 63 -14.12 -9.27 -17.98
CA GLU A 63 -15.58 -9.37 -17.86
C GLU A 63 -16.18 -8.19 -17.07
N TYR A 64 -15.53 -7.81 -15.96
CA TYR A 64 -15.89 -6.65 -15.16
C TYR A 64 -15.86 -5.36 -15.99
N GLU A 65 -14.83 -5.14 -16.81
CA GLU A 65 -14.73 -3.99 -17.72
C GLU A 65 -15.91 -3.88 -18.69
N LYS A 66 -16.37 -5.00 -19.24
CA LYS A 66 -17.52 -5.02 -20.17
C LYS A 66 -18.83 -4.67 -19.47
N LYS A 67 -18.96 -5.01 -18.18
CA LYS A 67 -20.18 -4.85 -17.40
C LYS A 67 -20.25 -3.52 -16.65
N TYR A 68 -19.10 -2.99 -16.23
CA TYR A 68 -18.94 -1.82 -15.35
C TYR A 68 -17.84 -0.91 -15.92
N ALA A 69 -18.08 -0.35 -17.11
CA ALA A 69 -17.04 0.36 -17.86
C ALA A 69 -16.48 1.59 -17.12
N GLU A 70 -17.35 2.32 -16.41
CA GLU A 70 -16.95 3.53 -15.66
C GLU A 70 -16.14 3.15 -14.42
N GLU A 71 -16.61 2.19 -13.63
CA GLU A 71 -15.94 1.75 -12.40
C GLU A 71 -14.63 1.03 -12.71
N ALA A 72 -14.54 0.29 -13.82
CA ALA A 72 -13.30 -0.32 -14.24
C ALA A 72 -12.26 0.69 -14.73
N ALA A 73 -12.69 1.74 -15.44
CA ALA A 73 -11.81 2.85 -15.80
C ALA A 73 -11.30 3.58 -14.54
N GLU A 74 -12.17 3.82 -13.56
CA GLU A 74 -11.80 4.40 -12.27
C GLU A 74 -10.78 3.53 -11.52
N LEU A 75 -11.06 2.22 -11.38
CA LEU A 75 -10.15 1.29 -10.71
C LEU A 75 -8.79 1.22 -11.42
N LYS A 76 -8.77 1.16 -12.76
CA LYS A 76 -7.53 1.20 -13.55
C LYS A 76 -6.72 2.46 -13.24
N ALA A 77 -7.36 3.62 -13.29
CA ALA A 77 -6.69 4.89 -13.00
C ALA A 77 -6.08 4.91 -11.59
N ILE A 78 -6.80 4.39 -10.58
CA ILE A 78 -6.32 4.31 -9.21
C ILE A 78 -5.07 3.42 -9.11
N ILE A 79 -5.11 2.20 -9.66
CA ILE A 79 -3.99 1.24 -9.54
C ILE A 79 -2.78 1.64 -10.40
N THR A 80 -2.97 2.39 -11.49
CA THR A 80 -1.87 2.94 -12.31
C THR A 80 -1.42 4.32 -11.86
N ARG A 81 -2.08 4.92 -10.86
CA ARG A 81 -1.81 6.26 -10.31
C ARG A 81 -2.04 7.38 -11.32
N GLU A 82 -2.98 7.19 -12.23
CA GLU A 82 -3.44 8.22 -13.15
C GLU A 82 -4.50 9.09 -12.47
N LEU A 83 -4.30 10.41 -12.51
CA LEU A 83 -5.29 11.37 -12.01
C LEU A 83 -6.32 11.67 -13.11
N PRO A 84 -7.61 11.84 -12.77
CA PRO A 84 -8.63 12.25 -13.73
C PRO A 84 -8.24 13.55 -14.44
N ALA A 85 -8.45 13.61 -15.75
CA ALA A 85 -8.12 14.80 -16.53
C ALA A 85 -8.87 16.04 -16.01
N GLY A 86 -8.16 17.14 -15.78
CA GLY A 86 -8.76 18.39 -15.30
C GLY A 86 -9.12 18.39 -13.81
N TRP A 87 -8.66 17.42 -13.01
CA TRP A 87 -8.89 17.38 -11.56
C TRP A 87 -8.50 18.70 -10.87
N GLU A 88 -7.46 19.37 -11.36
CA GLU A 88 -6.93 20.62 -10.82
C GLU A 88 -7.94 21.78 -10.93
N LYS A 89 -8.87 21.70 -11.88
CA LYS A 89 -9.94 22.69 -12.05
C LYS A 89 -10.95 22.68 -10.90
N ALA A 90 -10.97 21.61 -10.10
CA ALA A 90 -11.79 21.58 -8.90
C ALA A 90 -11.23 22.46 -7.78
N LEU A 91 -9.93 22.78 -7.81
CA LEU A 91 -9.29 23.55 -6.74
C LEU A 91 -9.88 24.97 -6.64
N PRO A 92 -10.17 25.45 -5.42
CA PRO A 92 -10.54 26.85 -5.21
C PRO A 92 -9.44 27.81 -5.70
N THR A 93 -9.85 28.94 -6.25
CA THR A 93 -8.95 30.05 -6.58
C THR A 93 -9.10 31.15 -5.54
N TYR A 94 -7.98 31.77 -5.17
CA TYR A 94 -7.91 32.85 -4.20
C TYR A 94 -7.35 34.10 -4.87
N THR A 95 -7.99 35.24 -4.64
CA THR A 95 -7.59 36.56 -5.15
C THR A 95 -7.25 37.50 -4.00
N PRO A 96 -6.62 38.67 -4.26
CA PRO A 96 -6.35 39.67 -3.21
C PRO A 96 -7.61 40.17 -2.48
N GLU A 97 -8.79 40.09 -3.11
CA GLU A 97 -10.08 40.47 -2.54
C GLU A 97 -10.72 39.33 -1.71
N THR A 98 -10.16 38.12 -1.79
CA THR A 98 -10.65 37.00 -1.00
C THR A 98 -10.37 37.25 0.49
N PRO A 99 -11.36 37.10 1.38
CA PRO A 99 -11.15 37.31 2.81
C PRO A 99 -10.00 36.46 3.36
N ALA A 100 -9.24 37.04 4.28
CA ALA A 100 -8.16 36.32 4.96
C ALA A 100 -8.71 35.10 5.72
N ASP A 101 -8.02 33.98 5.60
CA ASP A 101 -8.35 32.74 6.31
C ASP A 101 -7.07 31.99 6.67
N ALA A 102 -7.14 31.12 7.68
CA ALA A 102 -6.01 30.29 8.08
C ALA A 102 -5.70 29.26 6.98
N THR A 103 -4.43 29.03 6.67
CA THR A 103 -4.04 28.08 5.61
C THR A 103 -4.52 26.65 5.85
N ARG A 104 -4.77 26.24 7.11
CA ARG A 104 -5.43 24.97 7.43
C ARG A 104 -6.89 24.90 6.95
N ASN A 105 -7.61 26.01 7.02
CA ASN A 105 -8.99 26.09 6.53
C ASN A 105 -8.98 26.06 5.00
N LEU A 106 -8.03 26.75 4.37
CA LEU A 106 -7.81 26.66 2.92
C LEU A 106 -7.44 25.23 2.51
N SER A 107 -6.58 24.53 3.26
CA SER A 107 -6.28 23.11 3.05
C SER A 107 -7.55 22.25 3.09
N GLN A 108 -8.44 22.45 4.07
CA GLN A 108 -9.72 21.74 4.11
C GLN A 108 -10.59 21.99 2.88
N GLN A 109 -10.64 23.24 2.40
CA GLN A 109 -11.40 23.60 1.20
C GLN A 109 -10.85 22.84 -0.01
N ASN A 110 -9.52 22.80 -0.16
CA ASN A 110 -8.86 22.04 -1.22
C ASN A 110 -9.14 20.53 -1.09
N LEU A 111 -8.97 19.93 0.09
CA LEU A 111 -9.27 18.51 0.33
C LEU A 111 -10.70 18.16 -0.06
N ASN A 112 -11.68 18.99 0.33
CA ASN A 112 -13.09 18.75 0.03
C ASN A 112 -13.47 19.02 -1.42
N ALA A 113 -12.74 19.90 -2.12
CA ALA A 113 -12.89 20.07 -3.56
C ALA A 113 -12.34 18.85 -4.32
N LEU A 114 -11.15 18.39 -3.92
CA LEU A 114 -10.49 17.24 -4.53
C LEU A 114 -11.22 15.92 -4.27
N ALA A 115 -11.79 15.71 -3.09
CA ALA A 115 -12.49 14.47 -2.75
C ALA A 115 -13.70 14.16 -3.66
N LYS A 116 -14.24 15.18 -4.36
CA LYS A 116 -15.34 15.03 -5.32
C LYS A 116 -14.89 14.53 -6.69
N VAL A 117 -13.63 14.77 -7.05
CA VAL A 117 -13.09 14.49 -8.39
C VAL A 117 -11.96 13.47 -8.38
N LEU A 118 -11.39 13.17 -7.21
CA LEU A 118 -10.35 12.17 -7.02
C LEU A 118 -10.95 10.94 -6.30
N PRO A 119 -11.34 9.88 -7.03
CA PRO A 119 -12.05 8.74 -6.45
C PRO A 119 -11.22 7.94 -5.43
N GLY A 120 -9.88 7.96 -5.54
CA GLY A 120 -8.98 7.33 -4.59
C GLY A 120 -8.54 8.22 -3.41
N LEU A 121 -9.05 9.44 -3.27
CA LEU A 121 -8.62 10.33 -2.18
C LEU A 121 -9.31 9.95 -0.87
N LEU A 122 -8.54 9.32 0.01
CA LEU A 122 -8.87 9.09 1.42
C LEU A 122 -7.72 9.58 2.31
N GLY A 123 -8.03 9.87 3.57
CA GLY A 123 -7.05 10.39 4.50
C GLY A 123 -7.63 10.55 5.89
N GLY A 124 -6.85 11.13 6.80
CA GLY A 124 -7.28 11.20 8.19
C GLY A 124 -6.43 12.12 9.05
N SER A 125 -6.58 11.98 10.35
CA SER A 125 -5.74 12.65 11.33
C SER A 125 -5.50 11.76 12.54
N ALA A 126 -4.35 11.94 13.18
CA ALA A 126 -4.08 11.41 14.50
C ALA A 126 -4.81 12.27 15.55
N ASP A 127 -6.09 11.95 15.82
CA ASP A 127 -7.04 12.60 16.74
C ASP A 127 -7.29 14.13 16.56
N LEU A 128 -6.58 14.75 15.63
CA LEU A 128 -6.58 16.20 15.42
C LEU A 128 -7.39 16.64 14.19
N ALA A 129 -8.35 15.84 13.71
CA ALA A 129 -9.02 16.11 12.42
C ALA A 129 -9.76 17.46 12.40
N SER A 130 -10.35 17.87 13.53
CA SER A 130 -10.99 19.18 13.70
C SER A 130 -9.98 20.34 13.85
N SER A 131 -8.79 20.08 14.38
CA SER A 131 -7.72 21.08 14.55
C SER A 131 -6.90 21.29 13.27
N ASN A 132 -6.59 20.19 12.57
CA ASN A 132 -5.85 20.14 11.32
C ASN A 132 -6.74 20.42 10.11
N MET A 133 -8.06 20.36 10.30
CA MET A 133 -9.07 20.61 9.28
C MET A 133 -9.02 19.60 8.12
N THR A 134 -8.82 18.32 8.41
CA THR A 134 -8.63 17.27 7.38
C THR A 134 -9.88 16.47 7.02
N LEU A 135 -11.02 16.71 7.68
CA LEU A 135 -12.26 15.98 7.40
C LEU A 135 -12.77 16.20 5.97
N LEU A 136 -12.96 15.09 5.26
CA LEU A 136 -13.67 15.02 3.99
C LEU A 136 -15.18 14.98 4.29
N LYS A 137 -15.84 16.14 4.22
CA LYS A 137 -17.22 16.39 4.69
C LYS A 137 -18.29 15.59 3.94
N SER A 138 -17.99 15.16 2.71
CA SER A 138 -18.88 14.31 1.91
C SER A 138 -18.78 12.82 2.22
N PHE A 139 -17.88 12.44 3.13
CA PHE A 139 -17.63 11.06 3.51
C PHE A 139 -17.73 10.91 5.04
N GLY A 140 -18.14 9.73 5.48
CA GLY A 140 -18.09 9.27 6.86
C GLY A 140 -16.71 8.74 7.26
N ASP A 141 -16.69 7.98 8.35
CA ASP A 141 -15.48 7.39 8.90
C ASP A 141 -15.22 5.99 8.34
N PHE A 142 -13.99 5.75 7.88
CA PHE A 142 -13.51 4.42 7.52
C PHE A 142 -13.48 3.54 8.76
N GLN A 143 -14.41 2.59 8.85
CA GLN A 143 -14.57 1.69 9.99
C GLN A 143 -14.92 0.27 9.50
N LYS A 144 -14.90 -0.71 10.41
CA LYS A 144 -15.27 -2.10 10.12
C LYS A 144 -16.64 -2.22 9.42
N GLY A 145 -17.60 -1.39 9.82
CA GLY A 145 -18.96 -1.40 9.27
C GLY A 145 -19.17 -0.49 8.06
N THR A 146 -18.18 0.35 7.74
CA THR A 146 -18.23 1.38 6.69
C THR A 146 -16.88 1.47 5.97
N PRO A 147 -16.36 0.36 5.40
CA PRO A 147 -15.04 0.34 4.75
C PRO A 147 -14.97 1.18 3.46
N GLU A 148 -16.11 1.59 2.90
CA GLU A 148 -16.21 2.48 1.74
C GLU A 148 -15.97 3.95 2.07
N GLU A 149 -16.01 4.32 3.35
CA GLU A 149 -15.84 5.69 3.80
C GLU A 149 -14.38 6.13 3.83
N ARG A 150 -14.14 7.45 3.80
CA ARG A 150 -12.81 7.99 3.44
C ARG A 150 -12.09 8.76 4.54
N ASN A 151 -12.69 8.94 5.72
CA ASN A 151 -12.03 9.56 6.87
C ASN A 151 -11.44 8.52 7.81
N VAL A 152 -10.11 8.44 7.87
CA VAL A 152 -9.38 7.53 8.76
C VAL A 152 -9.15 8.19 10.13
N ARG A 153 -9.56 7.49 11.20
CA ARG A 153 -9.30 7.87 12.59
C ARG A 153 -8.04 7.14 13.08
N PHE A 154 -6.87 7.79 13.00
CA PHE A 154 -5.60 7.12 13.29
C PHE A 154 -5.34 6.88 14.80
N GLY A 155 -6.08 7.55 15.69
CA GLY A 155 -5.79 7.57 17.12
C GLY A 155 -4.75 8.63 17.49
N VAL A 156 -4.19 8.57 18.69
CA VAL A 156 -3.13 9.47 19.17
C VAL A 156 -1.76 8.83 18.98
#